data_AF-A0A0C2IJP9-F1
#
_entry.id   AF-A0A0C2IJP9-F1
#
_cell.length_a   1.000
_cell.length_b   1.000
_cell.length_c   1.000
_cell.angle_alpha   90.00
_cell.angle_beta   90.00
_cell.angle_gamma   90.00
#
_symmetry.space_group_name_H-M   'P 1'
#
loop_
_entity.id
_entity.type
_entity.pdbx_description
1 polymer ?
#
loop_
_entity_poly.entity_id
_entity_poly.type
_entity_poly.pdbx_seq_one_letter_code
_entity_poly.pdbx_strand_id
1 'polypeptide(L)'
;MAIREIKLPKFKIFGHNDLVETLKYLEISDIFEKNCSEIRMMNHPFFIRNLIQVANFGVEESNERIASDPNDGDEKSYNPYEFIVTRPFLFFVYSYSDNIIYISAAITNPNASKTQKKLCLC
;
A
#
# COMPACT_ATOMS: atom_id res chain seq x y z
N MET A 1 -1.19 8.36 -25.57
CA MET A 1 -1.84 9.33 -24.65
C MET A 1 -0.79 9.70 -23.62
N ALA A 2 -0.29 10.93 -23.63
CA ALA A 2 0.72 11.38 -22.68
C ALA A 2 0.05 12.22 -21.59
N ILE A 3 0.30 11.91 -20.33
CA ILE A 3 -0.14 12.70 -19.19
C ILE A 3 0.87 13.85 -19.04
N ARG A 4 0.39 15.09 -19.01
CA ARG A 4 1.27 16.26 -18.87
C ARG A 4 1.37 16.75 -17.43
N GLU A 5 0.30 16.56 -16.65
CA GLU A 5 0.25 17.00 -15.26
C GLU A 5 -0.40 15.93 -14.38
N ILE A 6 0.21 15.66 -13.23
CA ILE A 6 -0.28 14.74 -12.21
C ILE A 6 -0.48 15.51 -10.91
N LYS A 7 -1.69 15.45 -10.35
CA LYS A 7 -2.02 16.00 -9.03
C LYS A 7 -2.45 14.85 -8.12
N LEU A 8 -1.55 14.45 -7.24
CA LEU A 8 -1.78 13.43 -6.20
C LEU A 8 -1.76 14.11 -4.82
N PRO A 9 -2.73 13.85 -3.94
CA PRO A 9 -2.70 14.39 -2.59
C PRO A 9 -1.53 13.81 -1.78
N LYS A 10 -0.92 14.62 -0.92
CA LYS A 10 0.00 14.13 0.11
C LYS A 10 -0.81 13.32 1.13
N PHE A 11 -0.28 12.20 1.59
CA PHE A 11 -0.96 11.38 2.60
C PHE A 11 0.04 10.56 3.43
N LYS A 12 -0.38 10.24 4.66
CA LYS A 12 0.33 9.31 5.56
C LYS A 12 -0.59 8.16 5.93
N ILE A 13 -0.08 6.94 5.87
CA ILE A 13 -0.74 5.69 6.28
C ILE A 13 -0.03 5.21 7.54
N PHE A 14 -0.81 5.00 8.60
CA PHE A 14 -0.38 4.23 9.75
C PHE A 14 -1.28 3.00 9.87
N GLY A 15 -0.74 1.84 9.54
CA GLY A 15 -1.40 0.55 9.64
C GLY A 15 -1.04 -0.15 10.95
N HIS A 16 -2.05 -0.65 11.65
CA HIS A 16 -1.91 -1.55 12.80
C HIS A 16 -3.02 -2.58 12.70
N ASN A 17 -2.76 -3.66 11.96
CA ASN A 17 -3.74 -4.68 11.65
C ASN A 17 -3.46 -5.93 12.48
N ASP A 18 -4.47 -6.42 13.21
CA ASP A 18 -4.47 -7.79 13.71
C ASP A 18 -5.02 -8.69 12.62
N LEU A 19 -4.18 -9.60 12.14
CA LEU A 19 -4.47 -10.46 11.00
C LEU A 19 -5.12 -11.79 11.40
N VAL A 20 -5.22 -12.11 12.69
CA VAL A 20 -5.71 -13.43 13.15
C VAL A 20 -7.10 -13.72 12.60
N GLU A 21 -8.07 -12.83 12.83
CA GLU A 21 -9.45 -13.05 12.38
C GLU A 21 -9.58 -12.98 10.86
N THR A 22 -8.73 -12.18 10.19
CA THR A 22 -8.71 -12.13 8.72
C THR A 22 -8.22 -13.46 8.14
N LEU A 23 -7.16 -14.04 8.70
CA LEU A 23 -6.60 -15.30 8.24
C LEU A 23 -7.52 -16.49 8.57
N LYS A 24 -8.17 -16.49 9.74
CA LYS A 24 -9.23 -17.48 10.06
C LYS A 24 -10.40 -17.41 9.07
N TYR A 25 -10.83 -16.21 8.70
CA TYR A 25 -11.87 -16.04 7.68
C TYR A 25 -11.44 -16.58 6.30
N LEU A 26 -10.13 -16.58 6.01
CA LEU A 26 -9.53 -17.19 4.82
C LEU A 26 -9.19 -18.68 5.01
N GLU A 27 -9.78 -19.34 6.00
CA GLU A 27 -9.58 -20.76 6.32
C GLU A 27 -8.16 -21.13 6.78
N ILE A 28 -7.36 -20.14 7.20
CA ILE A 28 -6.04 -20.33 7.83
C ILE A 28 -6.23 -20.20 9.35
N SER A 29 -6.76 -21.25 9.98
CA SER A 29 -7.05 -21.30 11.43
C SER A 29 -6.03 -22.10 12.23
N ASP A 30 -5.48 -23.17 11.65
CA ASP A 30 -4.74 -24.20 12.39
C ASP A 30 -3.52 -23.64 13.15
N ILE A 31 -2.84 -22.67 12.56
CA ILE A 31 -1.67 -22.00 13.18
C ILE A 31 -2.02 -21.18 14.42
N PHE A 32 -3.30 -20.81 14.58
CA PHE A 32 -3.83 -20.02 15.71
C PHE A 32 -4.53 -20.89 16.76
N GLU A 33 -4.70 -22.19 16.52
CA GLU A 33 -5.41 -23.10 17.40
C GLU A 33 -4.46 -24.03 18.15
N LYS A 34 -4.51 -23.97 19.48
CA LYS A 34 -3.64 -24.75 20.38
C LYS A 34 -3.63 -26.26 20.09
N ASN A 35 -4.75 -26.81 19.64
CA ASN A 35 -4.93 -28.25 19.47
C ASN A 35 -4.69 -28.73 18.02
N CYS A 36 -4.54 -27.80 17.08
CA CYS A 36 -4.42 -28.07 15.64
C CYS A 36 -3.09 -27.58 15.07
N SER A 37 -2.37 -26.72 15.80
CA SER A 37 -1.10 -26.14 15.36
C SER A 37 0.04 -27.18 15.39
N GLU A 38 0.27 -27.85 14.27
CA GLU A 38 1.47 -28.69 14.06
C GLU A 38 2.71 -27.86 13.65
N ILE A 39 2.93 -26.71 14.30
CA ILE A 39 4.09 -25.88 14.01
C ILE A 39 5.34 -26.54 14.61
N ARG A 40 5.99 -27.40 13.83
CA ARG A 40 7.22 -28.13 14.21
C ARG A 40 8.47 -27.24 14.17
N MET A 41 8.42 -26.04 14.75
CA MET A 41 9.61 -25.17 14.92
C MET A 41 10.32 -25.38 16.27
N MET A 42 9.66 -25.99 17.25
CA MET A 42 10.23 -26.28 18.57
C MET A 42 9.86 -27.70 19.04
N ASN A 43 10.60 -28.22 20.02
CA ASN A 43 10.36 -29.53 20.64
C ASN A 43 9.05 -29.61 21.44
N HIS A 44 8.33 -28.49 21.59
CA HIS A 44 7.08 -28.40 22.34
C HIS A 44 6.01 -27.74 21.46
N PRO A 45 4.75 -28.20 21.54
CA PRO A 45 3.67 -27.62 20.75
C PRO A 45 3.44 -26.17 21.16
N PHE A 46 3.36 -25.27 20.18
CA PHE A 46 2.97 -23.88 20.36
C PHE A 46 2.07 -23.44 19.22
N PHE A 47 1.25 -22.43 19.50
CA PHE A 47 0.34 -21.80 18.54
C PHE A 47 0.60 -20.30 18.52
N ILE A 48 0.28 -19.65 17.40
CA ILE A 48 0.39 -18.21 17.27
C ILE A 48 -0.82 -17.58 17.95
N ARG A 49 -0.59 -16.72 18.94
CA ARG A 49 -1.69 -16.03 19.62
C ARG A 49 -2.23 -14.87 18.80
N ASN A 50 -1.32 -14.01 18.36
CA ASN A 50 -1.60 -12.78 17.63
C ASN A 50 -0.63 -12.65 16.46
N LEU A 51 -1.09 -12.13 15.33
CA LEU A 51 -0.25 -11.76 14.19
C LEU A 51 -0.53 -10.31 13.82
N ILE A 52 0.36 -9.42 14.26
CA ILE A 52 0.17 -7.98 14.09
C ILE A 52 1.06 -7.47 12.96
N GLN A 53 0.45 -6.79 12.00
CA GLN A 53 1.14 -6.06 10.95
C GLN A 53 1.11 -4.57 11.27
N VAL A 54 2.30 -3.98 11.46
CA VAL A 54 2.48 -2.55 11.70
C VAL A 54 3.23 -1.93 10.53
N ALA A 55 2.73 -0.81 10.02
CA ALA A 55 3.35 -0.11 8.90
C ALA A 55 3.15 1.39 9.01
N ASN A 56 4.17 2.14 8.58
CA ASN A 56 4.14 3.58 8.48
C ASN A 56 4.67 3.98 7.09
N PHE A 57 3.82 4.62 6.29
CA PHE A 57 4.14 5.01 4.93
C PHE A 57 3.63 6.41 4.65
N GLY A 58 4.41 7.23 3.95
CA GLY A 58 4.04 8.60 3.60
C GLY A 58 4.39 8.90 2.15
N VAL A 59 3.48 9.58 1.46
CA VAL A 59 3.76 10.23 0.19
C VAL A 59 3.83 11.73 0.43
N GLU A 60 5.02 12.27 0.20
CA GLU A 60 5.34 13.68 0.32
C GLU A 60 6.11 14.15 -0.92
N GLU A 61 6.24 15.46 -1.05
CA GLU A 61 6.96 16.08 -2.15
C GLU A 61 8.45 16.12 -1.81
N SER A 62 9.30 15.62 -2.70
CA SER A 62 10.74 15.76 -2.55
C SER A 62 11.16 17.18 -2.94
N ASN A 63 12.03 17.80 -2.15
CA ASN A 63 12.61 19.10 -2.45
C ASN A 63 13.78 19.01 -3.45
N GLU A 64 13.97 17.87 -4.11
CA GLU A 64 15.04 17.64 -5.07
C GLU A 64 14.68 18.32 -6.39
N ARG A 65 15.48 19.31 -6.78
CA ARG A 65 15.34 19.99 -8.06
C ARG A 65 15.82 19.05 -9.16
N ILE A 66 14.89 18.31 -9.76
CA ILE A 66 15.15 17.64 -11.03
C ILE A 66 15.28 18.74 -12.08
N ALA A 67 16.41 18.79 -12.80
CA ALA A 67 16.59 19.70 -13.92
C ALA A 67 15.45 19.46 -14.91
N SER A 68 14.61 20.48 -15.11
CA SER A 68 13.56 20.45 -16.11
C SER A 68 14.21 20.42 -17.49
N ASP A 69 14.04 19.31 -18.21
CA ASP A 69 14.41 19.22 -19.62
C ASP A 69 13.41 20.07 -20.42
N PRO A 70 13.84 21.18 -21.06
CA PRO A 70 12.95 21.95 -21.90
C PRO A 70 12.76 21.15 -23.19
N ASN A 71 11.72 20.33 -23.26
CA ASN A 71 11.38 19.70 -24.52
C ASN A 71 10.77 20.76 -25.45
N ASP A 72 11.65 21.26 -26.31
CA ASP A 72 11.44 22.16 -27.43
C ASP A 72 10.64 21.45 -28.54
N GLY A 73 9.80 22.20 -29.25
CA GLY A 73 9.26 21.86 -30.57
C GLY A 73 8.43 20.57 -30.75
N ASP A 74 7.10 20.70 -30.66
CA ASP A 74 6.20 20.38 -31.79
C ASP A 74 4.73 20.55 -31.37
N GLU A 75 4.08 21.56 -31.98
CA GLU A 75 2.64 21.78 -31.89
C GLU A 75 1.87 20.60 -32.49
N LYS A 76 1.52 19.62 -31.66
CA LYS A 76 0.35 18.79 -31.92
C LYS A 76 -0.71 19.16 -30.89
N SER A 77 -1.77 19.79 -31.40
CA SER A 77 -3.01 20.12 -30.70
C SER A 77 -3.69 18.85 -30.15
N TYR A 78 -3.13 18.32 -29.08
CA TYR A 78 -3.78 17.35 -28.22
C TYR A 78 -3.90 18.03 -26.87
N ASN A 79 -5.14 18.26 -26.44
CA ASN A 79 -5.40 18.74 -25.08
C ASN A 79 -4.67 17.79 -24.12
N PRO A 80 -3.65 18.27 -23.40
CA PRO A 80 -2.88 17.42 -22.52
C PRO A 80 -3.81 16.86 -21.45
N TYR A 81 -3.73 15.55 -21.20
CA TYR A 81 -4.56 14.93 -20.19
C TYR A 81 -3.98 15.20 -18.80
N GLU A 82 -4.80 15.76 -17.92
CA GLU A 82 -4.48 15.98 -16.51
C GLU A 82 -4.96 14.78 -15.68
N PHE A 83 -4.08 14.22 -14.86
CA PHE A 83 -4.44 13.16 -13.93
C PHE A 83 -4.56 13.75 -12.51
N ILE A 84 -5.78 14.10 -12.13
CA ILE A 84 -6.09 14.73 -10.83
C ILE A 84 -6.88 13.77 -9.94
N VAL A 85 -6.30 13.40 -8.81
CA VAL A 85 -6.91 12.44 -7.88
C VAL A 85 -7.74 13.18 -6.81
N THR A 86 -9.06 13.24 -7.01
CA THR A 86 -10.01 13.98 -6.15
C THR A 86 -11.04 13.09 -5.45
N ARG A 87 -10.97 11.77 -5.62
CA ARG A 87 -11.92 10.77 -5.10
C ARG A 87 -11.15 9.60 -4.51
N PRO A 88 -11.80 8.70 -3.73
CA PRO A 88 -11.14 7.51 -3.21
C PRO A 88 -10.38 6.73 -4.30
N PHE A 89 -9.17 6.29 -3.97
CA PHE A 89 -8.28 5.63 -4.93
C PHE A 89 -7.52 4.46 -4.30
N LEU A 90 -7.05 3.55 -5.16
CA LEU A 90 -6.10 2.51 -4.78
C LEU A 90 -4.69 2.96 -5.08
N PHE A 91 -3.77 2.66 -4.18
CA PHE A 91 -2.35 2.98 -4.30
C PHE A 91 -1.52 1.71 -4.13
N PHE A 92 -0.60 1.49 -5.06
CA PHE A 92 0.28 0.33 -5.06
C PHE A 92 1.74 0.75 -5.21
N VAL A 93 2.62 0.13 -4.44
CA VAL A 93 4.08 0.17 -4.69
C VAL A 93 4.48 -1.21 -5.18
N TYR A 94 4.94 -1.27 -6.43
CA TYR A 94 5.21 -2.51 -7.14
C TYR A 94 6.68 -2.55 -7.59
N SER A 95 7.36 -3.66 -7.32
CA SER A 95 8.71 -3.95 -7.83
C SER A 95 8.60 -4.77 -9.10
N TYR A 96 9.04 -4.21 -10.24
CA TYR A 96 9.05 -4.93 -11.51
C TYR A 96 10.12 -6.02 -11.53
N SER A 97 11.28 -5.81 -10.89
CA SER A 97 12.36 -6.81 -10.84
C SER A 97 11.93 -8.06 -10.10
N ASP A 98 11.17 -7.88 -9.02
CA ASP A 98 10.81 -8.98 -8.12
C ASP A 98 9.42 -9.53 -8.41
N ASN A 99 8.64 -8.85 -9.26
CA ASN A 99 7.25 -9.17 -9.58
C ASN A 99 6.36 -9.23 -8.31
N ILE A 100 6.56 -8.29 -7.37
CA ILE A 100 5.90 -8.26 -6.06
C ILE A 100 5.30 -6.88 -5.78
N ILE A 101 4.14 -6.87 -5.12
CA ILE A 101 3.51 -5.67 -4.55
C ILE A 101 3.99 -5.53 -3.11
N TYR A 102 4.78 -4.49 -2.82
CA TYR A 102 5.19 -4.21 -1.44
C TYR A 102 4.07 -3.55 -0.65
N ILE A 103 3.27 -2.68 -1.26
CA ILE A 103 2.24 -1.88 -0.59
C ILE A 103 0.97 -1.93 -1.42
N SER A 104 -0.15 -2.28 -0.79
CA SER A 104 -1.49 -2.06 -1.33
C SER A 104 -2.34 -1.30 -0.33
N ALA A 105 -2.88 -0.16 -0.75
CA ALA A 105 -3.69 0.70 0.13
C ALA A 105 -4.93 1.25 -0.59
N ALA A 106 -6.05 1.27 0.14
CA ALA A 106 -7.23 2.03 -0.23
C ALA A 106 -7.20 3.38 0.50
N ILE A 107 -7.12 4.48 -0.25
CA ILE A 107 -7.12 5.85 0.26
C ILE A 107 -8.49 6.46 0.05
N THR A 108 -9.31 6.48 1.10
CA THR A 108 -10.66 7.10 1.07
C THR A 108 -10.63 8.56 1.52
N ASN A 109 -9.70 8.92 2.40
CA ASN A 109 -9.46 10.28 2.88
C ASN A 109 -7.96 10.53 3.09
N PRO A 110 -7.28 11.33 2.24
CA PRO A 110 -5.84 11.57 2.34
C PRO A 110 -5.46 12.34 3.63
N ASN A 111 -6.35 13.22 4.11
CA ASN A 111 -6.14 14.06 5.29
C ASN A 111 -6.48 13.37 6.63
N ALA A 112 -7.10 12.19 6.59
CA ALA A 112 -7.36 11.43 7.80
C ALA A 112 -6.04 11.04 8.46
N SER A 113 -5.86 11.48 9.71
CA SER A 113 -4.63 11.30 10.47
C SER A 113 -4.49 9.90 11.07
N LYS A 114 -5.61 9.20 11.33
CA LYS A 114 -5.63 7.83 11.83
C LYS A 114 -6.91 7.12 11.34
N THR A 115 -6.82 5.83 11.03
CA THR A 115 -7.94 4.86 11.02
C THR A 115 -8.77 4.64 9.73
N GLN A 116 -8.52 5.30 8.60
CA GLN A 116 -9.27 5.00 7.35
C GLN A 116 -8.41 4.53 6.17
N LYS A 117 -7.22 3.98 6.45
CA LYS A 117 -6.31 3.52 5.42
C LYS A 117 -6.00 2.06 5.73
N LYS A 118 -6.76 1.15 5.10
CA LYS A 118 -6.47 -0.28 5.19
C LYS A 118 -5.29 -0.54 4.28
N LEU A 119 -4.13 -0.72 4.90
CA LEU A 119 -2.95 -1.21 4.24
C LEU A 119 -2.99 -2.73 4.30
N CYS A 120 -2.98 -3.39 3.14
CA CYS A 120 -2.62 -4.79 3.02
C CYS A 120 -1.21 -4.81 2.42
N LEU A 121 -0.20 -5.19 3.21
CA LEU A 121 1.06 -5.63 2.62
C LEU A 121 0.87 -7.12 2.29
N CYS A 122 1.17 -7.49 1.04
CA CYS A 122 1.21 -8.88 0.59
C CYS A 122 2.42 -9.61 1.18
#